data_AF-A0A2V8MQ04-F1
#
_entry.id   AF-A0A2V8MQ04-F1
#
_cell.length_a   1.000
_cell.length_b   1.000
_cell.length_c   1.000
_cell.angle_alpha   90.00
_cell.angle_beta   90.00
_cell.angle_gamma   90.00
#
_symmetry.space_group_name_H-M   'P 1'
#
loop_
_entity.id
_entity.type
_entity.pdbx_description
1 polymer ?
#
loop_
_entity_poly.entity_id
_entity_poly.type
_entity_poly.pdbx_seq_one_letter_code
_entity_poly.pdbx_strand_id
1 'polypeptide(L)'
;MICCFINEKHEIQAYFTAKKLRQNPPLFGTGCAIETTNVPEIVPLTYRLLRAAGYTGIAEVEFKRNSSDGNWFLIEVNPRHWDQHEVGAHIGVNLSWIAYQHMIGRPSASPLPVNKAATQFRWIAETEALMLVLRNAYTQIQENRRVEGSFSQRLSSHFRTIRTFLFEVAFLLKGRKVFAILDRRDPLPGILLCLRTARELCEMAARHFTTHSRTRHAIVD
;
A
#
# COMPACT_ATOMS: atom_id res chain seq x y z
N MET A 1 0.19 -9.82 -2.65
CA MET A 1 1.60 -10.21 -2.76
C MET A 1 1.90 -11.37 -1.82
N ILE A 2 3.03 -12.03 -2.06
CA ILE A 2 3.68 -12.94 -1.14
C ILE A 2 5.08 -12.41 -0.86
N CYS A 3 5.44 -12.45 0.41
CA CYS A 3 6.69 -11.99 0.96
C CYS A 3 7.42 -13.21 1.50
N CYS A 4 8.63 -13.51 1.02
CA CYS A 4 9.30 -14.75 1.35
C CYS A 4 10.81 -14.64 1.49
N PHE A 5 11.40 -15.62 2.17
CA PHE A 5 12.82 -15.89 2.16
C PHE A 5 13.07 -17.23 1.45
N ILE A 6 14.00 -17.22 0.48
CA ILE A 6 14.43 -18.39 -0.29
C ILE A 6 15.86 -18.77 0.12
N ASN A 7 16.10 -20.04 0.44
CA ASN A 7 17.43 -20.54 0.82
C ASN A 7 18.30 -20.90 -0.42
N GLU A 8 19.56 -21.31 -0.21
CA GLU A 8 20.48 -21.78 -1.28
C GLU A 8 20.01 -23.04 -2.02
N LYS A 9 19.02 -23.77 -1.49
CA LYS A 9 18.39 -24.90 -2.21
C LYS A 9 17.24 -24.43 -3.12
N HIS A 10 17.04 -23.13 -3.23
CA HIS A 10 15.93 -22.49 -3.93
C HIS A 10 14.56 -22.94 -3.39
N GLU A 11 14.49 -23.17 -2.07
CA GLU A 11 13.28 -23.51 -1.34
C GLU A 11 12.78 -22.32 -0.52
N ILE A 12 11.46 -22.13 -0.49
CA ILE A 12 10.84 -21.15 0.41
C ILE A 12 11.03 -21.66 1.84
N GLN A 13 11.83 -20.97 2.64
CA GLN A 13 12.00 -21.29 4.06
C GLN A 13 10.88 -20.67 4.89
N ALA A 14 10.47 -19.45 4.55
CA ALA A 14 9.38 -18.75 5.20
C ALA A 14 8.69 -17.78 4.26
N TYR A 15 7.39 -17.56 4.50
CA TYR A 15 6.63 -16.57 3.77
C TYR A 15 5.41 -16.07 4.56
N PHE A 16 4.88 -14.95 4.14
CA PHE A 16 3.52 -14.52 4.45
C PHE A 16 2.86 -13.90 3.21
N THR A 17 1.54 -13.81 3.22
CA THR A 17 0.79 -13.16 2.14
C THR A 17 0.07 -11.91 2.63
N ALA A 18 -0.09 -10.94 1.75
CA ALA A 18 -0.73 -9.67 2.06
C ALA A 18 -1.50 -9.13 0.85
N LYS A 19 -2.50 -8.28 1.13
CA LYS A 19 -3.35 -7.62 0.14
C LYS A 19 -3.17 -6.12 0.26
N LYS A 20 -2.89 -5.48 -0.88
CA LYS A 20 -2.93 -4.03 -1.04
C LYS A 20 -4.39 -3.56 -0.93
N LEU A 21 -4.72 -2.81 0.12
CA LEU A 21 -6.04 -2.25 0.35
C LEU A 21 -6.21 -0.88 -0.30
N ARG A 22 -5.14 -0.06 -0.27
CA ARG A 22 -5.05 1.27 -0.87
C ARG A 22 -3.66 1.51 -1.45
N GLN A 23 -3.62 2.38 -2.44
CA GLN A 23 -2.42 2.74 -3.19
C GLN A 23 -2.46 4.23 -3.52
N ASN A 24 -1.33 4.92 -3.43
CA ASN A 24 -1.20 6.32 -3.78
C ASN A 24 0.06 6.57 -4.63
N PRO A 25 -0.05 7.16 -5.83
CA PRO A 25 -1.28 7.43 -6.58
C PRO A 25 -2.08 6.18 -6.94
N PRO A 26 -3.39 6.32 -7.25
CA PRO A 26 -4.18 5.21 -7.78
C PRO A 26 -3.53 4.60 -9.04
N LEU A 27 -3.70 3.30 -9.24
CA LEU A 27 -3.20 2.50 -10.39
C LEU A 27 -1.69 2.23 -10.44
N PHE A 28 -0.83 3.20 -10.12
CA PHE A 28 0.63 3.08 -10.33
C PHE A 28 1.52 3.50 -9.15
N GLY A 29 0.95 3.84 -7.99
CA GLY A 29 1.72 4.24 -6.79
C GLY A 29 2.11 3.14 -5.82
N THR A 30 2.54 3.53 -4.63
CA THR A 30 2.90 2.61 -3.54
C THR A 30 1.67 2.24 -2.71
N GLY A 31 1.62 1.00 -2.23
CA GLY A 31 0.56 0.56 -1.33
C GLY A 31 0.61 1.32 0.00
N CYS A 32 -0.31 2.26 0.24
CA CYS A 32 -0.34 3.07 1.46
C CYS A 32 -1.16 2.43 2.59
N ALA A 33 -1.96 1.39 2.27
CA ALA A 33 -2.58 0.54 3.26
C ALA A 33 -2.55 -0.90 2.76
N ILE A 34 -1.97 -1.80 3.56
CA ILE A 34 -1.80 -3.22 3.24
C ILE A 34 -2.28 -4.04 4.43
N GLU A 35 -2.87 -5.20 4.17
CA GLU A 35 -3.37 -6.10 5.19
C GLU A 35 -2.79 -7.51 5.01
N THR A 36 -2.30 -8.11 6.10
CA THR A 36 -1.92 -9.52 6.09
C THR A 36 -3.16 -10.37 5.85
N THR A 37 -3.06 -11.32 4.93
CA THR A 37 -4.17 -12.17 4.52
C THR A 37 -3.67 -13.56 4.17
N ASN A 38 -4.57 -14.51 3.96
CA ASN A 38 -4.21 -15.85 3.51
C ASN A 38 -4.59 -16.03 2.05
N VAL A 39 -3.60 -16.14 1.18
CA VAL A 39 -3.76 -16.37 -0.26
C VAL A 39 -2.88 -17.55 -0.66
N PRO A 40 -3.27 -18.80 -0.35
CA PRO A 40 -2.45 -19.97 -0.64
C PRO A 40 -2.19 -20.17 -2.15
N GLU A 41 -3.05 -19.64 -3.02
CA GLU A 41 -3.00 -19.84 -4.48
C GLU A 41 -1.74 -19.24 -5.13
N ILE A 42 -1.16 -18.19 -4.55
CA ILE A 42 0.04 -17.53 -5.10
C ILE A 42 1.36 -18.14 -4.63
N VAL A 43 1.32 -19.03 -3.63
CA VAL A 43 2.50 -19.73 -3.09
C VAL A 43 3.16 -20.64 -4.14
N PRO A 44 2.45 -21.58 -4.80
CA PRO A 44 3.07 -22.44 -5.81
C PRO A 44 3.53 -21.65 -7.04
N LEU A 45 2.84 -20.56 -7.40
CA LEU A 45 3.26 -19.68 -8.50
C LEU A 45 4.61 -19.03 -8.22
N THR A 46 4.76 -18.52 -7.00
CA THR A 46 5.99 -17.87 -6.52
C THR A 46 7.14 -18.86 -6.40
N TYR A 47 6.86 -20.03 -5.83
CA TYR A 47 7.84 -21.10 -5.73
C TYR A 47 8.40 -21.48 -7.11
N ARG A 48 7.52 -21.74 -8.07
CA ARG A 48 7.92 -22.08 -9.45
C ARG A 48 8.76 -20.97 -10.09
N LEU A 49 8.33 -19.71 -9.94
CA LEU A 49 9.01 -18.54 -10.50
C LEU A 49 10.43 -18.38 -9.94
N LEU A 50 10.55 -18.31 -8.61
CA LEU A 50 11.83 -18.04 -7.95
C LEU A 50 12.80 -19.21 -8.05
N ARG A 51 12.29 -20.45 -8.04
CA ARG A 51 13.11 -21.64 -8.26
C ARG A 51 13.64 -21.72 -9.69
N ALA A 52 12.81 -21.44 -10.70
CA ALA A 52 13.25 -21.40 -12.09
C ALA A 52 14.30 -20.30 -12.33
N ALA A 53 14.23 -19.19 -11.58
CA ALA A 53 15.21 -18.12 -11.62
C ALA A 53 16.52 -18.45 -10.85
N GLY A 54 16.60 -19.56 -10.11
CA GLY A 54 17.75 -19.85 -9.24
C GLY A 54 17.94 -18.80 -8.14
N TYR A 55 16.85 -18.18 -7.66
CA TYR A 55 16.92 -17.08 -6.70
C TYR A 55 17.16 -17.58 -5.26
N THR A 56 17.91 -16.80 -4.49
CA THR A 56 18.16 -16.99 -3.04
C THR A 56 18.15 -15.63 -2.37
N GLY A 57 17.49 -15.52 -1.22
CA GLY A 57 17.34 -14.27 -0.47
C GLY A 57 15.88 -13.86 -0.25
N ILE A 58 15.70 -12.59 0.14
CA ILE A 58 14.39 -12.01 0.42
C ILE A 58 13.75 -11.53 -0.88
N ALA A 59 12.51 -11.95 -1.12
CA ALA A 59 11.71 -11.44 -2.23
C ALA A 59 10.28 -11.13 -1.80
N GLU A 60 9.72 -10.09 -2.42
CA GLU A 60 8.29 -9.91 -2.54
C GLU A 60 7.88 -10.15 -4.00
N VAL A 61 6.78 -10.90 -4.19
CA VAL A 61 6.18 -11.14 -5.50
C VAL A 61 4.76 -10.62 -5.49
N GLU A 62 4.49 -9.66 -6.36
CA GLU A 62 3.18 -9.06 -6.52
C GLU A 62 2.38 -9.76 -7.62
N PHE A 63 1.12 -10.06 -7.30
CA PHE A 63 0.16 -10.60 -8.26
C PHE A 63 -1.11 -9.76 -8.25
N LYS A 64 -1.77 -9.73 -9.40
CA LYS A 64 -3.12 -9.21 -9.57
C LYS A 64 -4.06 -10.36 -9.93
N ARG A 65 -5.18 -10.45 -9.22
CA ARG A 65 -6.24 -11.43 -9.53
C ARG A 65 -7.23 -10.82 -10.51
N ASN A 66 -7.49 -11.50 -11.61
CA ASN A 66 -8.62 -11.17 -12.47
C ASN A 66 -9.91 -11.62 -11.77
N SER A 67 -10.86 -10.69 -11.61
CA SER A 67 -12.13 -10.95 -10.92
C SER A 67 -13.11 -11.78 -11.74
N SER A 68 -12.95 -11.84 -13.06
CA SER A 68 -13.87 -12.56 -13.96
C SER A 68 -13.65 -14.07 -13.98
N ASP A 69 -12.39 -14.50 -14.03
CA ASP A 69 -11.99 -15.92 -14.13
C ASP A 69 -11.23 -16.41 -12.88
N GLY A 70 -10.82 -15.52 -11.98
CA GLY A 70 -10.07 -15.83 -10.78
C GLY A 70 -8.57 -16.04 -10.99
N ASN A 71 -8.06 -15.89 -12.22
CA ASN A 71 -6.66 -16.14 -12.56
C ASN A 71 -5.72 -15.09 -11.96
N TRP A 72 -4.49 -15.52 -11.63
CA TRP A 72 -3.46 -14.65 -11.07
C TRP A 72 -2.42 -14.28 -12.14
N PHE A 73 -2.13 -12.99 -12.24
CA PHE A 73 -1.15 -12.42 -13.15
C PHE A 73 -0.01 -11.81 -12.35
N LEU A 74 1.23 -12.13 -12.73
CA LEU A 74 2.43 -11.52 -12.15
C LEU A 74 2.46 -10.02 -12.48
N ILE A 75 2.73 -9.18 -11.48
CA ILE A 75 2.96 -7.74 -11.67
C ILE A 75 4.45 -7.47 -11.61
N GLU A 76 5.09 -7.82 -10.49
CA GLU A 76 6.50 -7.54 -10.25
C GLU A 76 7.13 -8.53 -9.25
N VAL A 77 8.47 -8.61 -9.30
CA VAL A 77 9.30 -9.29 -8.31
C VAL A 77 10.26 -8.26 -7.73
N ASN A 78 10.22 -8.07 -6.42
CA ASN A 78 11.11 -7.20 -5.67
C ASN A 78 12.12 -8.06 -4.89
N PRO A 79 13.35 -8.27 -5.40
CA PRO A 79 14.38 -9.09 -4.74
C PRO A 79 15.10 -8.32 -3.60
N ARG A 80 14.32 -7.65 -2.75
CA ARG A 80 14.77 -6.78 -1.66
C ARG A 80 13.69 -6.65 -0.60
N HIS A 81 14.02 -5.99 0.50
CA HIS A 81 12.99 -5.51 1.43
C HIS A 81 12.11 -4.43 0.77
N TRP A 82 10.87 -4.38 1.23
CA TRP A 82 9.84 -3.39 0.89
C TRP A 82 9.36 -2.73 2.19
N ASP A 83 8.66 -1.61 2.09
CA ASP A 83 8.31 -0.78 3.25
C ASP A 83 7.51 -1.55 4.31
N GLN A 84 6.73 -2.54 3.89
CA GLN A 84 5.78 -3.25 4.74
C GLN A 84 6.32 -4.56 5.33
N HIS A 85 7.63 -4.82 5.25
CA HIS A 85 8.23 -6.09 5.66
C HIS A 85 8.00 -6.43 7.15
N GLU A 86 7.95 -5.42 8.03
CA GLU A 86 7.73 -5.58 9.48
C GLU A 86 6.36 -6.17 9.83
N VAL A 87 5.36 -6.04 8.95
CA VAL A 87 4.03 -6.64 9.18
C VAL A 87 4.11 -8.15 9.34
N GLY A 88 5.11 -8.79 8.70
CA GLY A 88 5.39 -10.20 8.87
C GLY A 88 5.76 -10.55 10.30
N ALA A 89 6.60 -9.75 10.96
CA ALA A 89 7.04 -10.01 12.33
C ALA A 89 5.86 -10.05 13.32
N HIS A 90 4.86 -9.19 13.10
CA HIS A 90 3.63 -9.12 13.92
C HIS A 90 2.74 -10.36 13.80
N ILE A 91 2.88 -11.14 12.72
CA ILE A 91 2.20 -12.42 12.52
C ILE A 91 3.14 -13.63 12.70
N GLY A 92 4.31 -13.41 13.33
CA GLY A 92 5.29 -14.46 13.64
C GLY A 92 6.25 -14.81 12.51
N VAL A 93 6.28 -14.01 11.44
CA VAL A 93 7.11 -14.20 10.25
C VAL A 93 8.11 -13.06 10.10
N ASN A 94 9.15 -13.06 10.91
CA ASN A 94 10.21 -12.07 10.79
C ASN A 94 11.22 -12.49 9.71
N LEU A 95 10.96 -12.12 8.45
CA LEU A 95 11.82 -12.47 7.32
C LEU A 95 13.22 -11.85 7.41
N SER A 96 13.36 -10.65 7.98
CA SER A 96 14.65 -10.01 8.20
C SER A 96 15.50 -10.80 9.20
N TRP A 97 14.88 -11.28 10.29
CA TRP A 97 15.54 -12.14 11.26
C TRP A 97 15.95 -13.50 10.67
N ILE A 98 15.10 -14.08 9.81
CA ILE A 98 15.41 -15.33 9.10
C ILE A 98 16.60 -15.13 8.17
N ALA A 99 16.60 -14.07 7.37
CA ALA A 99 17.72 -13.75 6.48
C ALA A 99 19.03 -13.49 7.25
N TYR A 100 18.95 -12.79 8.39
CA TYR A 100 20.11 -12.58 9.27
C TYR A 100 20.67 -13.91 9.78
N GLN A 101 19.82 -14.75 10.38
CA GLN A 101 20.20 -16.07 10.89
C GLN A 101 20.85 -16.94 9.81
N HIS A 102 20.30 -16.88 8.61
CA HIS A 102 20.82 -17.54 7.43
C HIS A 102 22.23 -17.06 7.07
N MET A 103 22.43 -15.73 6.98
CA MET A 103 23.73 -15.13 6.66
C MET A 103 24.84 -15.48 7.67
N ILE A 104 24.50 -15.70 8.94
CA ILE A 104 25.48 -16.05 9.98
C ILE A 104 25.68 -17.57 10.12
N GLY A 105 25.16 -18.38 9.18
CA GLY A 105 25.30 -19.84 9.22
C GLY A 105 24.53 -20.51 10.35
N ARG A 106 23.50 -19.85 10.88
CA ARG A 106 22.58 -20.38 11.90
C ARG A 106 21.15 -20.45 11.36
N PRO A 107 20.91 -21.12 10.22
CA PRO A 107 19.56 -21.21 9.68
C PRO A 107 18.64 -21.86 10.72
N SER A 108 17.55 -21.16 11.06
CA SER A 108 16.59 -21.67 12.02
C SER A 108 15.96 -22.96 11.47
N ALA A 109 15.92 -24.02 12.29
CA ALA A 109 15.40 -25.34 11.91
C ALA A 109 13.86 -25.43 11.92
N SER A 110 13.13 -24.31 12.08
CA SER A 110 11.67 -24.33 12.16
C SER A 110 10.98 -23.94 10.86
N PRO A 111 9.83 -24.58 10.56
CA PRO A 111 9.25 -24.65 9.23
C PRO A 111 8.48 -23.38 8.86
N LEU A 112 8.29 -23.21 7.55
CA LEU A 112 7.29 -22.38 6.86
C LEU A 112 6.24 -21.81 7.82
N PRO A 113 6.06 -20.48 7.92
CA PRO A 113 4.99 -19.95 8.70
C PRO A 113 3.64 -20.42 8.16
N VAL A 114 2.99 -21.25 8.97
CA VAL A 114 1.54 -21.36 8.97
C VAL A 114 1.03 -19.93 9.19
N ASN A 115 0.11 -19.50 8.34
CA ASN A 115 -0.75 -18.35 8.58
C ASN A 115 -1.60 -18.65 9.85
N LYS A 116 -0.97 -18.76 11.02
CA LYS A 116 -1.61 -19.09 12.32
C LYS A 116 -2.44 -17.93 12.83
N ALA A 117 -2.26 -16.75 12.27
CA ALA A 117 -2.93 -15.58 12.74
C ALA A 117 -4.38 -15.57 12.20
N ALA A 118 -5.32 -16.00 13.05
CA ALA A 118 -6.70 -15.53 12.99
C ALA A 118 -6.80 -13.98 13.02
N THR A 119 -5.69 -13.31 13.35
CA THR A 119 -5.59 -11.85 13.47
C THR A 119 -4.88 -11.24 12.26
N GLN A 120 -5.58 -10.34 11.57
CA GLN A 120 -5.03 -9.53 10.49
C GLN A 120 -4.37 -8.25 11.05
N PHE A 121 -3.23 -7.89 10.49
CA PHE A 121 -2.55 -6.62 10.76
C PHE A 121 -2.57 -5.76 9.51
N ARG A 122 -2.78 -4.46 9.70
CA ARG A 122 -2.71 -3.46 8.63
C ARG A 122 -1.49 -2.60 8.79
N TRP A 123 -0.64 -2.62 7.78
CA TRP A 123 0.41 -1.63 7.64
C TRP A 123 -0.15 -0.38 6.97
N ILE A 124 0.15 0.80 7.54
CA ILE A 124 -0.31 2.11 7.04
C ILE A 124 0.92 2.99 6.82
N ALA A 125 1.06 3.50 5.59
CA ALA A 125 1.97 4.60 5.30
C ALA A 125 1.22 5.91 5.56
N GLU A 126 1.50 6.55 6.68
CA GLU A 126 0.70 7.65 7.20
C GLU A 126 0.61 8.83 6.23
N THR A 127 1.73 9.19 5.62
CA THR A 127 1.83 10.27 4.63
C THR A 127 0.99 10.00 3.41
N GLU A 128 1.17 8.83 2.82
CA GLU A 128 0.58 8.46 1.55
C GLU A 128 -0.91 8.20 1.73
N ALA A 129 -1.30 7.66 2.89
CA ALA A 129 -2.70 7.50 3.28
C ALA A 129 -3.37 8.86 3.52
N LEU A 130 -2.70 9.79 4.22
CA LEU A 130 -3.21 11.16 4.41
C LEU A 130 -3.35 11.88 3.07
N MET A 131 -2.32 11.82 2.23
CA MET A 131 -2.32 12.41 0.89
C MET A 131 -3.41 11.82 0.00
N LEU A 132 -3.66 10.51 0.07
CA LEU A 132 -4.77 9.86 -0.63
C LEU A 132 -6.12 10.46 -0.20
N VAL A 133 -6.35 10.54 1.12
CA VAL A 133 -7.62 11.06 1.67
C VAL A 133 -7.81 12.53 1.28
N LEU A 134 -6.78 13.36 1.45
CA LEU A 134 -6.83 14.79 1.13
C LEU A 134 -7.00 15.04 -0.37
N ARG A 135 -6.30 14.28 -1.22
CA ARG A 135 -6.47 14.34 -2.68
C ARG A 135 -7.89 13.97 -3.09
N ASN A 136 -8.44 12.89 -2.56
CA ASN A 136 -9.81 12.45 -2.88
C ASN A 136 -10.84 13.51 -2.45
N ALA A 137 -10.69 14.08 -1.25
CA ALA A 137 -11.55 15.16 -0.77
C ALA A 137 -11.44 16.40 -1.66
N TYR A 138 -10.22 16.81 -2.02
CA TYR A 138 -9.99 17.95 -2.92
C TYR A 138 -10.65 17.73 -4.28
N THR A 139 -10.44 16.58 -4.93
CA THR A 139 -11.03 16.28 -6.24
C THR A 139 -12.55 16.32 -6.19
N GLN A 140 -13.17 15.71 -5.17
CA GLN A 140 -14.63 15.75 -5.01
C GLN A 140 -15.15 17.18 -4.78
N ILE A 141 -14.45 18.00 -4.00
CA ILE A 141 -14.82 19.41 -3.81
C ILE A 141 -14.77 20.16 -5.14
N GLN A 142 -13.74 19.94 -5.98
CA GLN A 142 -13.64 20.59 -7.28
C GLN A 142 -14.74 20.11 -8.24
N GLU A 143 -15.04 18.82 -8.26
CA GLU A 143 -16.15 18.27 -9.05
C GLU A 143 -17.49 18.88 -8.62
N ASN A 144 -17.75 18.97 -7.32
CA ASN A 144 -18.95 19.58 -6.75
C ASN A 144 -19.09 21.06 -7.12
N ARG A 145 -17.99 21.81 -7.23
CA ARG A 145 -18.01 23.22 -7.66
C ARG A 145 -18.44 23.40 -9.11
N ARG A 146 -18.25 22.39 -9.95
CA ARG A 146 -18.68 22.41 -11.36
C ARG A 146 -20.15 22.07 -11.55
N VAL A 147 -20.81 21.49 -10.54
CA VAL A 147 -22.23 21.19 -10.59
C VAL A 147 -23.03 22.48 -10.43
N GLU A 148 -23.58 22.99 -11.53
CA GLU A 148 -24.69 23.95 -11.46
C GLU A 148 -25.92 23.25 -10.87
N GLY A 149 -26.45 23.80 -9.79
CA GLY A 149 -27.52 23.14 -9.04
C GLY A 149 -28.06 24.00 -7.92
N SER A 150 -29.26 23.66 -7.48
CA SER A 150 -29.95 24.34 -6.38
C SER A 150 -29.14 24.26 -5.08
N PHE A 151 -29.44 25.15 -4.12
CA PHE A 151 -28.78 25.14 -2.81
C PHE A 151 -28.84 23.76 -2.12
N SER A 152 -29.97 23.05 -2.23
CA SER A 152 -30.13 21.71 -1.64
C SER A 152 -29.23 20.66 -2.31
N GLN A 153 -29.06 20.74 -3.64
CA GLN A 153 -28.14 19.86 -4.38
C GLN A 153 -26.68 20.11 -3.94
N ARG A 154 -26.27 21.38 -3.83
CA ARG A 154 -24.93 21.74 -3.33
C ARG A 154 -24.71 21.23 -1.91
N LEU A 155 -25.66 21.44 -1.01
CA LEU A 155 -25.58 20.98 0.37
C LEU A 155 -25.44 19.45 0.45
N SER A 156 -26.24 18.71 -0.34
CA SER A 156 -26.18 17.26 -0.42
C SER A 156 -24.81 16.75 -0.90
N SER A 157 -24.17 17.47 -1.83
CA SER A 157 -22.83 17.14 -2.33
C SER A 157 -21.76 17.29 -1.24
N HIS A 158 -21.82 18.36 -0.46
CA HIS A 158 -20.90 18.57 0.67
C HIS A 158 -21.05 17.47 1.73
N PHE A 159 -22.29 17.11 2.08
CA PHE A 159 -22.54 15.99 2.98
C PHE A 159 -21.97 14.67 2.45
N ARG A 160 -22.12 14.41 1.14
CA ARG A 160 -21.55 13.21 0.51
C ARG A 160 -20.03 13.18 0.59
N THR A 161 -19.37 14.31 0.35
CA THR A 161 -17.91 14.43 0.46
C THR A 161 -17.43 14.21 1.89
N ILE A 162 -18.05 14.87 2.87
CA ILE A 162 -17.71 14.69 4.30
C ILE A 162 -17.91 13.22 4.70
N ARG A 163 -19.04 12.61 4.33
CA ARG A 163 -19.31 11.20 4.61
C ARG A 163 -18.26 10.29 4.00
N THR A 164 -17.84 10.54 2.76
CA THR A 164 -16.82 9.73 2.07
C THR A 164 -15.46 9.87 2.74
N PHE A 165 -15.07 11.09 3.10
CA PHE A 165 -13.87 11.37 3.87
C PHE A 165 -13.86 10.61 5.20
N LEU A 166 -14.93 10.74 6.00
CA LEU A 166 -15.04 10.07 7.30
C LEU A 166 -15.01 8.55 7.16
N PHE A 167 -15.67 7.99 6.13
CA PHE A 167 -15.64 6.57 5.85
C PHE A 167 -14.22 6.08 5.52
N GLU A 168 -13.49 6.81 4.69
CA GLU A 168 -12.13 6.44 4.30
C GLU A 168 -11.17 6.52 5.48
N VAL A 169 -11.27 7.57 6.32
CA VAL A 169 -10.50 7.68 7.56
C VAL A 169 -10.83 6.51 8.50
N ALA A 170 -12.11 6.21 8.73
CA ALA A 170 -12.52 5.10 9.57
C ALA A 170 -12.03 3.75 9.02
N PHE A 171 -12.04 3.56 7.70
CA PHE A 171 -11.51 2.38 7.04
C PHE A 171 -10.00 2.21 7.28
N LEU A 172 -9.22 3.29 7.13
CA LEU A 172 -7.78 3.29 7.39
C LEU A 172 -7.45 3.01 8.85
N LEU A 173 -8.28 3.48 9.79
CA LEU A 173 -8.09 3.28 11.23
C LEU A 173 -8.57 1.92 11.75
N LYS A 174 -9.36 1.15 10.98
CA LYS A 174 -9.93 -0.14 11.42
C LYS A 174 -8.91 -1.27 11.55
N GLY A 175 -8.87 -1.98 12.69
CA GLY A 175 -8.03 -3.18 12.90
C GLY A 175 -6.69 -2.88 13.58
N ARG A 176 -5.83 -3.90 13.74
CA ARG A 176 -4.51 -3.73 14.37
C ARG A 176 -3.53 -3.09 13.41
N LYS A 177 -2.75 -2.12 13.89
CA LYS A 177 -1.91 -1.26 13.05
C LYS A 177 -0.44 -1.50 13.27
N VAL A 178 0.28 -1.46 12.15
CA VAL A 178 1.72 -1.26 12.09
C VAL A 178 1.90 0.04 11.30
N PHE A 179 2.57 1.01 11.91
CA PHE A 179 2.76 2.33 11.33
C PHE A 179 4.15 2.39 10.70
N ALA A 180 4.30 3.12 9.59
CA ALA A 180 5.61 3.29 8.97
C ALA A 180 6.53 4.16 9.85
N ILE A 181 5.95 5.05 10.66
CA ILE A 181 6.66 5.83 11.67
C ILE A 181 6.67 5.02 12.97
N LEU A 182 7.87 4.61 13.40
CA LEU A 182 8.04 3.76 14.59
C LEU A 182 8.15 4.59 15.87
N ASP A 183 8.81 5.73 15.82
CA ASP A 183 8.94 6.65 16.95
C ASP A 183 8.69 8.10 16.51
N ARG A 184 8.01 8.88 17.37
CA ARG A 184 7.85 10.33 17.18
C ARG A 184 9.18 11.08 17.27
N ARG A 185 10.19 10.46 17.88
CA ARG A 185 11.56 10.94 18.02
C ARG A 185 12.46 10.50 16.88
N ASP A 186 11.98 9.66 15.95
CA ASP A 186 12.69 9.45 14.70
C ASP A 186 12.98 10.84 14.11
N PRO A 187 14.18 11.09 13.58
CA PRO A 187 14.53 12.40 13.12
C PRO A 187 13.64 12.76 11.91
N LEU A 188 12.62 13.57 12.19
CA LEU A 188 11.81 14.34 11.22
C LEU A 188 10.57 13.70 10.53
N PRO A 189 9.78 12.78 11.10
CA PRO A 189 8.61 12.23 10.40
C PRO A 189 7.31 13.02 10.62
N GLY A 190 7.25 13.99 11.54
CA GLY A 190 6.00 14.74 11.80
C GLY A 190 5.92 16.05 11.01
N ILE A 191 6.81 16.99 11.35
CA ILE A 191 6.77 18.36 10.81
C ILE A 191 7.16 18.39 9.33
N LEU A 192 8.26 17.73 8.94
CA LEU A 192 8.63 17.66 7.52
C LEU A 192 7.55 16.96 6.69
N LEU A 193 6.82 16.03 7.30
CA LEU A 193 5.72 15.34 6.65
C LEU A 193 4.54 16.25 6.38
N CYS A 194 4.13 17.03 7.39
CA CYS A 194 3.11 18.04 7.22
C CYS A 194 3.52 19.06 6.16
N LEU A 195 4.79 19.51 6.17
CA LEU A 195 5.31 20.45 5.18
C LEU A 195 5.34 19.85 3.76
N ARG A 196 5.77 18.59 3.61
CA ARG A 196 5.78 17.88 2.32
C ARG A 196 4.35 17.67 1.79
N THR A 197 3.46 17.18 2.66
CA THR A 197 2.03 16.98 2.36
C THR A 197 1.39 18.30 1.90
N ALA A 198 1.61 19.39 2.65
CA ALA A 198 1.11 20.72 2.30
C ALA A 198 1.67 21.20 0.96
N ARG A 199 2.98 21.04 0.73
CA ARG A 199 3.62 21.40 -0.55
C ARG A 199 3.01 20.62 -1.71
N GLU A 200 2.86 19.30 -1.60
CA GLU A 200 2.29 18.47 -2.66
C GLU A 200 0.83 18.84 -2.97
N LEU A 201 0.03 19.17 -1.95
CA LEU A 201 -1.34 19.66 -2.14
C LEU A 201 -1.36 21.02 -2.85
N CYS A 202 -0.46 21.94 -2.48
CA CYS A 202 -0.31 23.23 -3.16
C CYS A 202 0.09 23.05 -4.62
N GLU A 203 1.07 22.19 -4.91
CA GLU A 203 1.50 21.87 -6.28
C GLU A 203 0.38 21.20 -7.10
N MET A 204 -0.42 20.34 -6.48
CA MET A 204 -1.61 19.75 -7.11
C MET A 204 -2.65 20.81 -7.45
N ALA A 205 -2.94 21.73 -6.52
CA ALA A 205 -3.87 22.83 -6.76
C ALA A 205 -3.36 23.76 -7.87
N ALA A 206 -2.08 24.13 -7.85
CA ALA A 206 -1.47 24.98 -8.87
C ALA A 206 -1.53 24.34 -10.28
N ARG A 207 -1.26 23.03 -10.38
CA ARG A 207 -1.42 22.28 -11.64
C ARG A 207 -2.86 22.29 -12.14
N HIS A 208 -3.84 22.08 -11.25
CA HIS A 208 -5.25 22.15 -11.60
C HIS A 208 -5.62 23.52 -12.19
N PHE A 209 -5.21 24.62 -11.54
CA PHE A 209 -5.44 25.99 -12.03
C PHE A 209 -4.79 26.28 -13.39
N THR A 210 -3.54 25.86 -13.59
CA THR A 210 -2.81 26.10 -14.85
C THR A 210 -3.35 25.30 -16.02
N THR A 211 -3.79 24.06 -15.82
CA THR A 211 -4.53 23.31 -16.86
C THR A 211 -5.86 23.98 -17.21
N HIS A 212 -6.58 24.55 -16.24
CA HIS A 212 -7.85 25.24 -16.47
C HIS A 212 -7.70 26.59 -17.17
N SER A 213 -6.64 27.36 -16.89
CA SER A 213 -6.39 28.63 -17.57
C SER A 213 -6.06 28.43 -19.06
N ARG A 214 -5.29 27.38 -19.39
CA ARG A 214 -4.96 27.01 -20.78
C ARG A 214 -6.19 26.58 -21.57
N THR A 215 -7.09 25.77 -20.99
CA THR A 215 -8.36 25.41 -21.67
C THR A 215 -9.32 26.58 -21.84
N ARG A 216 -9.26 27.61 -20.99
CA ARG A 216 -10.09 28.82 -21.15
C ARG A 216 -9.56 29.78 -22.22
N HIS A 217 -8.25 29.81 -22.47
CA HIS A 217 -7.66 30.64 -23.54
C HIS A 217 -7.77 29.97 -24.92
N ALA A 218 -7.83 28.64 -25.00
CA ALA A 218 -7.97 27.92 -26.27
C ALA A 218 -9.38 27.98 -26.91
N ILE A 219 -10.34 28.70 -26.32
CA ILE A 219 -11.72 28.88 -26.85
C ILE A 219 -11.95 30.36 -27.25
N VAL A 220 -10.93 31.20 -27.20
CA VAL A 220 -10.99 32.59 -27.67
C VAL A 220 -9.84 32.79 -28.66
N ASP A 221 -9.92 32.08 -29.79
CA ASP A 221 -9.26 32.41 -31.07
C ASP A 221 -9.98 31.62 -32.19
#